data_AF-A0A2P7TAR5-F1
#
_entry.id   AF-A0A2P7TAR5-F1
#
_cell.length_a   1.000
_cell.length_b   1.000
_cell.length_c   1.000
_cell.angle_alpha   90.00
_cell.angle_beta   90.00
_cell.angle_gamma   90.00
#
_symmetry.space_group_name_H-M   'P 1'
#
loop_
_entity.id
_entity.type
_entity.pdbx_description
1 polymer ?
#
loop_
_entity_poly.entity_id
_entity_poly.type
_entity_poly.pdbx_seq_one_letter_code
_entity_poly.pdbx_strand_id
1 'polypeptide(L)'
;MTTLYQKQINHIFNRPDTEPAWYWSNHWEEGIFEGEENPIGAFTLIETLLQNPKADLSPYSNNQIALGLEYIFNGSISDLSSAFKVADVSYQRKEAAVRSLFVLFRDIFNPLCKPETSSFSRITVSKLNNICYMFWDVTDLATWRKFTNTEEPSFWTLSDVDFDKAMEDYTKDIQQQYQNLDKETEGLYRAVASVMEQCLSLSNPACVESGLHGLGHMATFQSNIAVPIIDKFINNAKKRHNNLMEYAKMARTGMIP
;
A
#
# COMPACT_ATOMS: atom_id res chain seq x y z
N MET A 1 19.62 15.91 21.70
CA MET A 1 18.18 15.72 22.03
C MET A 1 17.56 14.92 20.90
N THR A 2 16.80 13.87 21.21
CA THR A 2 16.12 13.04 20.20
C THR A 2 14.87 13.78 19.70
N THR A 3 14.73 13.92 18.38
CA THR A 3 13.56 14.56 17.73
C THR A 3 12.29 13.73 17.93
N LEU A 4 11.12 14.34 17.73
CA LEU A 4 9.84 13.61 17.77
C LEU A 4 9.83 12.45 16.75
N TYR A 5 10.26 12.72 15.52
CA TYR A 5 10.38 11.71 14.47
C TYR A 5 11.24 10.51 14.88
N GLN A 6 12.42 10.76 15.47
CA GLN A 6 13.29 9.67 15.94
C GLN A 6 12.66 8.85 17.07
N LYS A 7 11.87 9.47 17.95
CA LYS A 7 11.12 8.75 18.98
C LYS A 7 10.03 7.86 18.35
N GLN A 8 9.31 8.38 17.36
CA GLN A 8 8.29 7.63 16.61
C GLN A 8 8.89 6.43 15.86
N ILE A 9 9.96 6.63 15.09
CA ILE A 9 10.66 5.54 14.39
C ILE A 9 11.16 4.48 15.36
N ASN A 10 11.82 4.88 16.46
CA ASN A 10 12.25 3.93 17.47
C ASN A 10 11.08 3.15 18.09
N HIS A 11 9.97 3.82 18.37
CA HIS A 11 8.80 3.15 18.95
C HIS A 11 8.10 2.18 17.99
N ILE A 12 8.08 2.46 16.69
CA ILE A 12 7.49 1.57 15.69
C ILE A 12 8.41 0.38 15.40
N PHE A 13 9.71 0.64 15.19
CA PHE A 13 10.61 -0.37 14.64
C PHE A 13 11.46 -1.08 15.70
N ASN A 14 11.72 -0.49 16.87
CA ASN A 14 12.44 -1.16 17.97
C ASN A 14 11.51 -2.01 18.83
N ARG A 15 10.83 -2.95 18.18
CA ARG A 15 9.88 -3.87 18.83
C ARG A 15 10.36 -5.31 18.66
N PRO A 16 9.99 -6.22 19.60
CA PRO A 16 10.35 -7.61 19.47
C PRO A 16 9.53 -8.28 18.35
N ASP A 17 10.11 -9.27 17.69
CA ASP A 17 9.41 -10.15 16.75
C ASP A 17 8.75 -11.29 17.55
N THR A 18 7.53 -11.05 18.00
CA THR A 18 6.72 -11.99 18.80
C THR A 18 5.54 -12.53 18.02
N GLU A 19 4.97 -13.63 18.50
CA GLU A 19 3.66 -14.13 18.08
C GLU A 19 2.72 -14.14 19.31
N PRO A 20 1.60 -13.38 19.29
CA PRO A 20 1.18 -12.46 18.23
C PRO A 20 2.12 -11.25 18.10
N ALA A 21 2.06 -10.55 16.96
CA ALA A 21 2.82 -9.33 16.72
C ALA A 21 2.56 -8.28 17.82
N TRP A 22 3.53 -7.38 18.04
CA TRP A 22 3.50 -6.45 19.18
C TRP A 22 2.28 -5.53 19.20
N TYR A 23 1.76 -5.12 18.03
CA TYR A 23 0.55 -4.28 17.93
C TYR A 23 -0.74 -5.02 18.28
N TRP A 24 -0.69 -6.35 18.37
CA TRP A 24 -1.79 -7.20 18.86
C TRP A 24 -1.58 -7.69 20.30
N SER A 25 -0.48 -7.31 20.94
CA SER A 25 -0.16 -7.78 22.29
C SER A 25 -0.80 -6.90 23.37
N ASN A 26 -1.24 -7.52 24.48
CA ASN A 26 -1.90 -6.85 25.60
C ASN A 26 -0.98 -5.91 26.42
N HIS A 27 0.25 -5.65 25.97
CA HIS A 27 1.28 -4.86 26.67
C HIS A 27 1.77 -3.70 25.81
N TRP A 28 0.83 -2.99 25.20
CA TRP A 28 1.10 -1.78 24.46
C TRP A 28 1.53 -0.66 25.42
N GLU A 29 2.74 -0.14 25.22
CA GLU A 29 3.13 1.13 25.83
C GLU A 29 2.44 2.27 25.07
N GLU A 30 1.32 2.72 25.61
CA GLU A 30 0.62 3.95 25.21
C GLU A 30 1.58 5.17 25.24
N GLY A 31 1.42 6.10 24.29
CA GLY A 31 1.90 7.48 24.50
C GLY A 31 2.81 8.16 23.47
N ILE A 32 3.06 7.62 22.26
CA ILE A 32 3.71 8.42 21.19
C ILE A 32 2.72 8.93 20.13
N PHE A 33 1.62 8.21 19.92
CA PHE A 33 0.56 8.57 18.98
C PHE A 33 -0.71 9.10 19.67
N GLU A 34 -0.67 9.33 20.98
CA GLU A 34 -1.84 9.77 21.75
C GLU A 34 -2.01 11.29 21.79
N GLY A 35 -3.26 11.72 21.60
CA GLY A 35 -3.71 13.11 21.74
C GLY A 35 -4.27 13.66 20.43
N GLU A 36 -5.57 13.46 20.23
CA GLU A 36 -6.36 13.90 19.06
C GLU A 36 -5.93 13.28 17.72
N GLU A 37 -6.90 13.06 16.82
CA GLU A 37 -6.60 12.69 15.43
C GLU A 37 -5.53 13.67 14.89
N ASN A 38 -4.34 13.16 14.58
CA ASN A 38 -3.24 14.00 14.08
C ASN A 38 -2.85 13.61 12.63
N PRO A 39 -3.73 13.85 11.63
CA PRO A 39 -3.42 13.66 10.22
C PRO A 39 -2.11 14.30 9.76
N ILE A 40 -1.79 15.50 10.24
CA ILE A 40 -0.54 16.19 9.89
C ILE A 40 0.68 15.45 10.45
N GLY A 41 0.58 14.90 11.66
CA GLY A 41 1.61 14.08 12.28
C GLY A 41 1.87 12.79 11.52
N ALA A 42 0.80 12.06 11.16
CA ALA A 42 0.89 10.87 10.32
C ALA A 42 1.50 11.19 8.94
N PHE A 43 1.04 12.28 8.31
CA PHE A 43 1.58 12.76 7.04
C PHE A 43 3.08 13.05 7.14
N THR A 44 3.49 13.81 8.17
CA THR A 44 4.89 14.21 8.36
C THR A 44 5.78 13.00 8.69
N LEU A 45 5.30 12.04 9.50
CA LEU A 45 6.01 10.81 9.81
C LEU A 45 6.30 10.00 8.55
N ILE A 46 5.28 9.72 7.74
CA ILE A 46 5.40 8.93 6.51
C ILE A 46 6.23 9.70 5.48
N GLU A 47 5.96 10.99 5.25
CA GLU A 47 6.73 11.82 4.32
C GLU A 47 8.21 11.84 4.67
N THR A 48 8.55 11.98 5.96
CA THR A 48 9.94 12.00 6.44
C THR A 48 10.61 10.65 6.25
N LEU A 49 9.94 9.55 6.65
CA LEU A 49 10.44 8.19 6.44
C LEU A 49 10.75 7.90 4.97
N LEU A 50 9.92 8.37 4.05
CA LEU A 50 10.11 8.14 2.62
C LEU A 50 11.25 8.96 2.01
N GLN A 51 11.81 9.95 2.72
CA GLN A 51 12.99 10.69 2.22
C GLN A 51 14.29 9.88 2.34
N ASN A 52 14.45 9.07 3.39
CA ASN A 52 15.71 8.35 3.63
C ASN A 52 15.51 7.03 4.41
N PRO A 53 14.61 6.14 3.97
CA PRO A 53 14.25 4.95 4.73
C PRO A 53 15.45 4.04 4.96
N LYS A 54 16.42 4.00 4.04
CA LYS A 54 17.65 3.21 4.20
C LYS A 54 18.43 3.58 5.46
N ALA A 55 18.62 4.87 5.71
CA ALA A 55 19.36 5.33 6.88
C ALA A 55 18.53 5.10 8.15
N ASP A 56 17.27 5.52 8.10
CA ASP A 56 16.36 5.47 9.26
C ASP A 56 16.10 4.02 9.72
N LEU A 57 16.05 3.07 8.78
CA LEU A 57 15.74 1.67 9.08
C LEU A 57 16.96 0.77 9.22
N SER A 58 18.17 1.25 8.89
CA SER A 58 19.42 0.47 9.02
C SER A 58 19.71 -0.14 10.41
N PRO A 59 19.25 0.45 11.54
CA PRO A 59 19.48 -0.16 12.86
C PRO A 59 18.59 -1.38 13.16
N TYR A 60 17.55 -1.63 12.37
CA TYR A 60 16.53 -2.64 12.66
C TYR A 60 16.70 -3.90 11.81
N SER A 61 16.31 -5.05 12.35
CA SER A 61 16.28 -6.31 11.62
C SER A 61 15.19 -6.32 10.53
N ASN A 62 15.31 -7.21 9.53
CA ASN A 62 14.28 -7.34 8.48
C ASN A 62 12.87 -7.64 9.04
N ASN A 63 12.77 -8.38 10.15
CA ASN A 63 11.48 -8.68 10.77
C ASN A 63 10.91 -7.45 11.49
N GLN A 64 11.75 -6.67 12.17
CA GLN A 64 11.35 -5.39 12.75
C GLN A 64 10.90 -4.39 11.69
N ILE A 65 11.63 -4.31 10.56
CA ILE A 65 11.24 -3.50 9.41
C ILE A 65 9.87 -3.94 8.89
N ALA A 66 9.66 -5.25 8.69
CA ALA A 66 8.39 -5.76 8.20
C ALA A 66 7.22 -5.39 9.12
N LEU A 67 7.34 -5.66 10.42
CA LEU A 67 6.30 -5.36 11.41
C LEU A 67 6.02 -3.85 11.53
N GLY A 68 7.07 -3.02 11.47
CA GLY A 68 6.89 -1.57 11.52
C GLY A 68 6.23 -1.00 10.26
N LEU A 69 6.57 -1.53 9.07
CA LEU A 69 5.91 -1.17 7.82
C LEU A 69 4.45 -1.65 7.77
N GLU A 70 4.17 -2.85 8.29
CA GLU A 70 2.79 -3.33 8.49
C GLU A 70 2.02 -2.37 9.39
N TYR A 71 2.57 -1.97 10.54
CA TYR A 71 1.91 -1.02 11.43
C TYR A 71 1.61 0.31 10.72
N ILE A 72 2.56 0.87 9.96
CA ILE A 72 2.38 2.17 9.29
C ILE A 72 1.37 2.10 8.14
N PHE A 73 1.44 1.06 7.31
CA PHE A 73 0.76 1.04 6.03
C PHE A 73 -0.46 0.13 5.97
N ASN A 74 -0.71 -0.75 6.94
CA ASN A 74 -1.89 -1.60 6.95
C ASN A 74 -3.05 -0.90 7.67
N GLY A 75 -4.07 -0.50 6.92
CA GLY A 75 -5.24 0.20 7.45
C GLY A 75 -6.11 -0.63 8.41
N SER A 76 -5.89 -1.95 8.46
CA SER A 76 -6.52 -2.83 9.46
C SER A 76 -5.74 -2.91 10.77
N ILE A 77 -4.51 -2.37 10.82
CA ILE A 77 -3.63 -2.39 12.01
C ILE A 77 -3.54 -1.01 12.66
N SER A 78 -3.38 0.05 11.87
CA SER A 78 -3.39 1.43 12.37
C SER A 78 -4.10 2.38 11.42
N ASP A 79 -4.39 3.57 11.90
CA ASP A 79 -4.97 4.67 11.13
C ASP A 79 -3.93 5.55 10.42
N LEU A 80 -2.63 5.21 10.46
CA LEU A 80 -1.59 6.11 9.94
C LEU A 80 -1.72 6.36 8.43
N SER A 81 -2.05 5.34 7.63
CA SER A 81 -2.27 5.49 6.18
C SER A 81 -3.55 6.24 5.84
N SER A 82 -4.63 6.09 6.63
CA SER A 82 -5.87 6.82 6.42
C SER A 82 -5.74 8.28 6.89
N ALA A 83 -5.10 8.51 8.04
CA ALA A 83 -4.74 9.83 8.56
C ALA A 83 -3.84 10.60 7.57
N PHE A 84 -2.88 9.95 6.92
CA PHE A 84 -2.08 10.55 5.84
C PHE A 84 -2.95 11.11 4.71
N LYS A 85 -4.02 10.40 4.31
CA LYS A 85 -4.88 10.82 3.20
C LYS A 85 -5.68 12.07 3.53
N VAL A 86 -6.22 12.14 4.75
CA VAL A 86 -7.09 13.24 5.20
C VAL A 86 -6.31 14.45 5.73
N ALA A 87 -4.98 14.35 5.84
CA ALA A 87 -4.12 15.46 6.22
C ALA A 87 -4.35 16.70 5.35
N ASP A 88 -4.51 17.84 6.02
CA ASP A 88 -4.70 19.16 5.39
C ASP A 88 -3.36 19.70 4.87
N VAL A 89 -2.97 19.21 3.71
CA VAL A 89 -1.78 19.61 2.97
C VAL A 89 -2.14 19.83 1.50
N SER A 90 -1.32 20.62 0.80
CA SER A 90 -1.55 20.84 -0.63
C SER A 90 -1.51 19.54 -1.43
N TYR A 91 -2.31 19.47 -2.48
CA TYR A 91 -2.30 18.37 -3.44
C TYR A 91 -0.88 18.04 -3.93
N GLN A 92 -0.06 19.07 -4.24
CA GLN A 92 1.29 18.87 -4.76
C GLN A 92 2.20 18.17 -3.74
N ARG A 93 2.08 18.51 -2.45
CA ARG A 93 2.84 17.86 -1.38
C ARG A 93 2.40 16.41 -1.20
N LYS A 94 1.08 16.17 -1.24
CA LYS A 94 0.49 14.82 -1.17
C LYS A 94 0.93 13.94 -2.33
N GLU A 95 0.86 14.45 -3.56
CA GLU A 95 1.33 13.76 -4.77
C GLU A 95 2.82 13.41 -4.67
N ALA A 96 3.65 14.37 -4.25
CA ALA A 96 5.10 14.15 -4.09
C ALA A 96 5.41 13.09 -3.02
N ALA A 97 4.71 13.10 -1.89
CA ALA A 97 4.86 12.10 -0.84
C ALA A 97 4.41 10.70 -1.32
N VAL A 98 3.30 10.58 -2.04
CA VAL A 98 2.86 9.33 -2.67
C VAL A 98 3.92 8.80 -3.64
N ARG A 99 4.47 9.65 -4.51
CA ARG A 99 5.55 9.24 -5.44
C ARG A 99 6.80 8.76 -4.69
N SER A 100 7.05 9.29 -3.50
CA SER A 100 8.18 8.90 -2.66
C SER A 100 8.04 7.50 -2.06
N LEU A 101 6.87 6.85 -2.14
CA LEU A 101 6.72 5.43 -1.82
C LEU A 101 7.70 4.56 -2.61
N PHE A 102 8.06 4.95 -3.84
CA PHE A 102 9.07 4.23 -4.62
C PHE A 102 10.44 4.16 -3.91
N VAL A 103 10.80 5.15 -3.08
CA VAL A 103 12.05 5.13 -2.32
C VAL A 103 12.07 3.95 -1.35
N LEU A 104 10.94 3.63 -0.70
CA LEU A 104 10.80 2.44 0.14
C LEU A 104 11.07 1.16 -0.65
N PHE A 105 10.46 1.03 -1.84
CA PHE A 105 10.69 -0.12 -2.72
C PHE A 105 12.14 -0.23 -3.18
N ARG A 106 12.73 0.88 -3.63
CA ARG A 106 14.09 0.93 -4.16
C ARG A 106 15.14 0.64 -3.09
N ASP A 107 14.98 1.22 -1.90
CA ASP A 107 16.05 1.27 -0.90
C ASP A 107 15.89 0.24 0.23
N ILE A 108 14.67 -0.28 0.44
CA ILE A 108 14.38 -1.29 1.46
C ILE A 108 14.01 -2.62 0.81
N PHE A 109 12.89 -2.69 0.10
CA PHE A 109 12.42 -3.99 -0.40
C PHE A 109 13.36 -4.60 -1.45
N ASN A 110 13.81 -3.82 -2.42
CA ASN A 110 14.68 -4.32 -3.49
C ASN A 110 15.99 -4.95 -2.97
N PRO A 111 16.74 -4.34 -2.04
CA PRO A 111 17.94 -4.96 -1.49
C PRO A 111 17.69 -6.02 -0.41
N LEU A 112 16.59 -5.96 0.35
CA LEU A 112 16.40 -6.80 1.55
C LEU A 112 15.43 -7.97 1.37
N CYS A 113 14.48 -7.89 0.44
CA CYS A 113 13.60 -9.03 0.14
C CYS A 113 14.40 -10.16 -0.50
N LYS A 114 14.04 -11.40 -0.20
CA LYS A 114 14.55 -12.55 -0.96
C LYS A 114 14.07 -12.43 -2.41
N PRO A 115 14.90 -12.80 -3.42
CA PRO A 115 14.54 -12.72 -4.83
C PRO A 115 13.59 -13.85 -5.26
N GLU A 116 12.47 -13.96 -4.55
CA GLU A 116 11.44 -14.99 -4.70
C GLU A 116 10.07 -14.30 -4.77
N THR A 117 9.21 -14.78 -5.66
CA THR A 117 7.83 -14.31 -5.82
C THR A 117 6.92 -15.03 -4.82
N SER A 118 6.04 -14.29 -4.15
CA SER A 118 5.13 -14.81 -3.12
C SER A 118 3.97 -15.61 -3.71
N SER A 119 3.37 -15.18 -4.83
CA SER A 119 2.11 -15.76 -5.33
C SER A 119 2.24 -17.21 -5.80
N PHE A 120 3.45 -17.61 -6.21
CA PHE A 120 3.77 -18.96 -6.67
C PHE A 120 4.68 -19.72 -5.70
N SER A 121 5.00 -19.13 -4.55
CA SER A 121 5.86 -19.79 -3.56
C SER A 121 5.09 -20.91 -2.86
N ARG A 122 5.71 -22.09 -2.79
CA ARG A 122 5.25 -23.21 -1.95
C ARG A 122 5.86 -23.17 -0.54
N ILE A 123 6.66 -22.15 -0.25
CA ILE A 123 7.40 -21.97 1.00
C ILE A 123 6.89 -20.70 1.69
N THR A 124 6.83 -20.73 3.01
CA THR A 124 6.59 -19.54 3.83
C THR A 124 7.59 -18.44 3.47
N VAL A 125 7.10 -17.35 2.89
CA VAL A 125 7.92 -16.18 2.56
C VAL A 125 8.33 -15.44 3.84
N SER A 126 9.45 -14.70 3.78
CA SER A 126 9.85 -13.86 4.93
C SER A 126 8.78 -12.79 5.22
N LYS A 127 8.66 -12.32 6.47
CA LYS A 127 7.73 -11.22 6.82
C LYS A 127 7.93 -10.00 5.90
N LEU A 128 9.19 -9.71 5.54
CA LEU A 128 9.51 -8.60 4.64
C LEU A 128 9.04 -8.84 3.19
N ASN A 129 9.16 -10.07 2.66
CA ASN A 129 8.57 -10.45 1.37
C ASN A 129 7.03 -10.40 1.42
N ASN A 130 6.42 -10.75 2.56
CA ASN A 130 4.97 -10.71 2.73
C ASN A 130 4.41 -9.29 2.63
N ILE A 131 4.89 -8.35 3.44
CA ILE A 131 4.43 -6.95 3.34
C ILE A 131 4.81 -6.31 1.99
N CYS A 132 5.93 -6.70 1.36
CA CYS A 132 6.24 -6.24 0.01
C CYS A 132 5.16 -6.68 -1.01
N TYR A 133 4.73 -7.95 -0.94
CA TYR A 133 3.67 -8.48 -1.80
C TYR A 133 2.31 -7.82 -1.49
N MET A 134 1.90 -7.84 -0.22
CA MET A 134 0.59 -7.38 0.26
C MET A 134 0.44 -5.86 0.33
N PHE A 135 1.50 -5.09 0.01
CA PHE A 135 1.57 -3.65 0.28
C PHE A 135 0.33 -2.92 -0.24
N TRP A 136 -0.11 -3.25 -1.45
CA TRP A 136 -1.22 -2.58 -2.13
C TRP A 136 -2.61 -3.09 -1.71
N ASP A 137 -2.71 -4.27 -1.12
CA ASP A 137 -3.94 -4.83 -0.56
C ASP A 137 -4.32 -4.15 0.76
N VAL A 138 -3.30 -3.92 1.59
CA VAL A 138 -3.51 -3.51 2.99
C VAL A 138 -3.49 -2.00 3.17
N THR A 139 -2.91 -1.27 2.22
CA THR A 139 -2.72 0.18 2.37
C THR A 139 -3.87 1.00 1.84
N ASP A 140 -4.34 1.95 2.66
CA ASP A 140 -5.32 2.94 2.23
C ASP A 140 -4.82 3.81 1.09
N LEU A 141 -3.49 3.89 0.89
CA LEU A 141 -2.84 4.71 -0.14
C LEU A 141 -3.01 4.14 -1.55
N ALA A 142 -3.49 2.91 -1.71
CA ALA A 142 -3.79 2.31 -3.01
C ALA A 142 -5.07 2.90 -3.64
N THR A 143 -5.97 3.46 -2.81
CA THR A 143 -7.24 4.04 -3.25
C THR A 143 -7.40 5.47 -2.74
N TRP A 144 -7.88 6.36 -3.59
CA TRP A 144 -8.01 7.79 -3.31
C TRP A 144 -9.43 8.33 -3.49
N ARG A 145 -10.42 7.44 -3.64
CA ARG A 145 -11.82 7.84 -3.71
C ARG A 145 -12.22 8.59 -2.44
N LYS A 146 -13.01 9.64 -2.60
CA LYS A 146 -13.70 10.27 -1.47
C LYS A 146 -14.85 9.34 -1.11
N PHE A 147 -14.89 8.84 0.13
CA PHE A 147 -16.10 8.20 0.62
C PHE A 147 -17.17 9.28 0.66
N THR A 148 -18.13 9.20 -0.25
CA THR A 148 -19.38 9.95 -0.14
C THR A 148 -20.17 9.37 1.03
N ASN A 149 -21.02 10.17 1.68
CA ASN A 149 -21.89 9.76 2.79
C ASN A 149 -22.96 8.70 2.40
N THR A 150 -22.75 7.94 1.32
CA THR A 150 -23.52 6.74 1.03
C THR A 150 -23.09 5.69 2.05
N GLU A 151 -23.84 5.62 3.16
CA GLU A 151 -23.65 4.59 4.20
C GLU A 151 -23.63 3.22 3.53
N GLU A 152 -22.61 2.41 3.82
CA GLU A 152 -22.60 1.03 3.35
C GLU A 152 -23.91 0.35 3.78
N PRO A 153 -24.57 -0.41 2.89
CA PRO A 153 -25.78 -1.12 3.25
C PRO A 153 -25.54 -1.93 4.52
N SER A 154 -26.28 -1.61 5.59
CA SER A 154 -26.10 -2.27 6.87
C SER A 154 -26.37 -3.77 6.73
N PHE A 155 -25.31 -4.55 6.92
CA PHE A 155 -25.29 -6.01 6.77
C PHE A 155 -26.30 -6.73 7.68
N TRP A 156 -26.80 -6.04 8.71
CA TRP A 156 -27.65 -6.61 9.75
C TRP A 156 -29.12 -6.17 9.67
N THR A 157 -29.50 -5.27 8.76
CA THR A 157 -30.84 -4.64 8.76
C THR A 157 -31.65 -4.80 7.49
N LEU A 158 -31.06 -5.32 6.40
CA LEU A 158 -31.76 -5.51 5.12
C LEU A 158 -32.22 -6.96 4.96
N SER A 159 -33.37 -7.16 4.29
CA SER A 159 -33.77 -8.49 3.82
C SER A 159 -32.88 -8.95 2.67
N ASP A 160 -32.77 -10.26 2.39
CA ASP A 160 -31.88 -10.79 1.33
C ASP A 160 -32.12 -10.14 -0.05
N VAL A 161 -33.38 -9.87 -0.41
CA VAL A 161 -33.75 -9.24 -1.70
C VAL A 161 -33.39 -7.76 -1.71
N ASP A 162 -33.53 -7.06 -0.58
CA ASP A 162 -33.12 -5.66 -0.45
C ASP A 162 -31.59 -5.51 -0.41
N PHE A 163 -30.90 -6.53 0.12
CA PHE A 163 -29.45 -6.59 0.17
C PHE A 163 -28.84 -6.70 -1.23
N ASP A 164 -29.29 -7.65 -2.06
CA ASP A 164 -28.77 -7.82 -3.42
C ASP A 164 -28.88 -6.53 -4.25
N LYS A 165 -30.05 -5.87 -4.15
CA LYS A 165 -30.28 -4.60 -4.84
C LYS A 165 -29.43 -3.46 -4.27
N ALA A 166 -29.35 -3.34 -2.94
CA ALA A 166 -28.53 -2.32 -2.29
C ALA A 166 -27.04 -2.49 -2.63
N MET A 167 -26.56 -3.73 -2.70
CA MET A 167 -25.20 -4.06 -3.13
C MET A 167 -24.97 -3.74 -4.62
N GLU A 168 -25.94 -4.02 -5.49
CA GLU A 168 -25.87 -3.65 -6.91
C GLU A 168 -25.78 -2.12 -7.08
N ASP A 169 -26.64 -1.38 -6.38
CA ASP A 169 -26.66 0.09 -6.43
C ASP A 169 -25.38 0.70 -5.82
N TYR A 170 -24.90 0.18 -4.69
CA TYR A 170 -23.61 0.56 -4.09
C TYR A 170 -22.43 0.30 -5.05
N THR A 171 -22.43 -0.85 -5.73
CA THR A 171 -21.40 -1.20 -6.71
C THR A 171 -21.43 -0.26 -7.93
N LYS A 172 -22.62 0.07 -8.44
CA LYS A 172 -22.78 1.03 -9.54
C LYS A 172 -22.32 2.43 -9.15
N ASP A 173 -22.65 2.89 -7.94
CA ASP A 173 -22.21 4.18 -7.42
C ASP A 173 -20.67 4.23 -7.36
N ILE A 174 -20.04 3.19 -6.80
CA ILE A 174 -18.58 3.06 -6.78
C ILE A 174 -18.00 3.15 -8.20
N GLN A 175 -18.54 2.40 -9.16
CA GLN A 175 -18.07 2.42 -10.55
C GLN A 175 -18.21 3.81 -11.17
N GLN A 176 -19.32 4.49 -10.92
CA GLN A 176 -19.56 5.84 -11.42
C GLN A 176 -18.61 6.86 -10.81
N GLN A 177 -18.26 6.73 -9.52
CA GLN A 177 -17.27 7.59 -8.87
C GLN A 177 -15.89 7.44 -9.50
N TYR A 178 -15.45 6.21 -9.78
CA TYR A 178 -14.19 5.96 -10.47
C TYR A 178 -14.15 6.51 -11.90
N GLN A 179 -15.30 6.67 -12.56
CA GLN A 179 -15.39 7.28 -13.89
C GLN A 179 -15.34 8.81 -13.84
N ASN A 180 -15.70 9.43 -12.73
CA ASN A 180 -15.88 10.88 -12.59
C ASN A 180 -14.96 11.49 -11.52
N LEU A 181 -13.70 11.05 -11.49
CA LEU A 181 -12.72 11.59 -10.55
C LEU A 181 -12.41 13.06 -10.85
N ASP A 182 -12.26 13.86 -9.80
CA ASP A 182 -11.65 15.17 -9.95
C ASP A 182 -10.17 15.05 -10.33
N LYS A 183 -9.62 16.11 -10.91
CA LYS A 183 -8.25 16.13 -11.47
C LYS A 183 -7.18 15.77 -10.44
N GLU A 184 -7.38 16.17 -9.18
CA GLU A 184 -6.43 15.88 -8.10
C GLU A 184 -6.49 14.40 -7.73
N THR A 185 -7.68 13.84 -7.62
CA THR A 185 -7.88 12.42 -7.30
C THR A 185 -7.34 11.53 -8.41
N GLU A 186 -7.61 11.85 -9.69
CA GLU A 186 -6.99 11.18 -10.83
C GLU A 186 -5.45 11.30 -10.79
N GLY A 187 -4.94 12.48 -10.44
CA GLY A 187 -3.51 12.73 -10.25
C GLY A 187 -2.85 11.83 -9.21
N LEU A 188 -3.55 11.57 -8.09
CA LEU A 188 -3.09 10.65 -7.05
C LEU A 188 -3.06 9.19 -7.53
N TYR A 189 -4.08 8.73 -8.27
CA TYR A 189 -4.02 7.40 -8.90
C TYR A 189 -2.85 7.28 -9.88
N ARG A 190 -2.57 8.31 -10.68
CA ARG A 190 -1.40 8.36 -11.57
C ARG A 190 -0.09 8.35 -10.80
N ALA A 191 -0.03 9.01 -9.64
CA ALA A 191 1.14 8.97 -8.76
C ALA A 191 1.38 7.55 -8.21
N VAL A 192 0.33 6.89 -7.71
CA VAL A 192 0.38 5.50 -7.24
C VAL A 192 0.80 4.55 -8.37
N ALA A 193 0.16 4.64 -9.54
CA ALA A 193 0.51 3.83 -10.70
C ALA A 193 1.95 4.04 -11.16
N SER A 194 2.47 5.26 -11.05
CA SER A 194 3.86 5.59 -11.35
C SER A 194 4.84 4.96 -10.38
N VAL A 195 4.49 4.79 -9.09
CA VAL A 195 5.30 4.02 -8.13
C VAL A 195 5.33 2.55 -8.55
N MET A 196 4.17 1.97 -8.84
CA MET A 196 4.07 0.58 -9.27
C MET A 196 4.84 0.33 -10.59
N GLU A 197 4.75 1.24 -11.57
CA GLU A 197 5.53 1.17 -12.82
C GLU A 197 7.04 1.18 -12.54
N GLN A 198 7.49 2.06 -11.64
CA GLN A 198 8.91 2.11 -11.27
C GLN A 198 9.37 0.81 -10.61
N CYS A 199 8.54 0.16 -9.80
CA CYS A 199 8.84 -1.15 -9.22
C CYS A 199 9.12 -2.21 -10.29
N LEU A 200 8.47 -2.12 -11.45
CA LEU A 200 8.71 -3.03 -12.58
C LEU A 200 10.12 -2.91 -13.18
N SER A 201 10.86 -1.84 -12.87
CA SER A 201 12.24 -1.65 -13.33
C SER A 201 13.28 -2.20 -12.35
N LEU A 202 12.87 -2.60 -11.15
CA LEU A 202 13.77 -3.09 -10.10
C LEU A 202 14.34 -4.47 -10.44
N SER A 203 15.51 -4.78 -9.88
CA SER A 203 16.21 -6.05 -10.09
C SER A 203 15.62 -7.21 -9.29
N ASN A 204 14.97 -6.93 -8.17
CA ASN A 204 14.38 -7.94 -7.30
C ASN A 204 12.99 -8.35 -7.79
N PRO A 205 12.75 -9.63 -8.13
CA PRO A 205 11.46 -10.09 -8.64
C PRO A 205 10.31 -9.90 -7.63
N ALA A 206 10.56 -9.87 -6.31
CA ALA A 206 9.52 -9.60 -5.32
C ALA A 206 8.92 -8.19 -5.49
N CYS A 207 9.76 -7.18 -5.78
CA CYS A 207 9.28 -5.82 -6.03
C CYS A 207 8.57 -5.70 -7.38
N VAL A 208 9.04 -6.43 -8.39
CA VAL A 208 8.36 -6.48 -9.70
C VAL A 208 6.98 -7.11 -9.56
N GLU A 209 6.86 -8.21 -8.82
CA GLU A 209 5.58 -8.86 -8.50
C GLU A 209 4.66 -7.90 -7.74
N SER A 210 5.14 -7.24 -6.68
CA SER A 210 4.36 -6.23 -5.94
C SER A 210 3.83 -5.11 -6.85
N GLY A 211 4.67 -4.58 -7.76
CA GLY A 211 4.24 -3.58 -8.74
C GLY A 211 3.14 -4.11 -9.67
N LEU A 212 3.27 -5.34 -10.17
CA LEU A 212 2.23 -5.98 -10.99
C LEU A 212 0.95 -6.26 -10.18
N HIS A 213 1.08 -6.65 -8.92
CA HIS A 213 -0.04 -6.92 -8.02
C HIS A 213 -0.87 -5.66 -7.82
N GLY A 214 -0.23 -4.55 -7.44
CA GLY A 214 -0.89 -3.25 -7.30
C GLY A 214 -1.55 -2.75 -8.60
N LEU A 215 -0.85 -2.88 -9.75
CA LEU A 215 -1.43 -2.53 -11.05
C LEU A 215 -2.62 -3.43 -11.42
N GLY A 216 -2.59 -4.70 -11.00
CA GLY A 216 -3.70 -5.63 -11.17
C GLY A 216 -4.94 -5.18 -10.42
N HIS A 217 -4.82 -4.89 -9.12
CA HIS A 217 -5.92 -4.31 -8.35
C HIS A 217 -6.45 -3.04 -9.01
N MET A 218 -5.56 -2.13 -9.40
CA MET A 218 -5.94 -0.88 -10.06
C MET A 218 -6.63 -1.09 -11.41
N ALA A 219 -6.31 -2.15 -12.17
CA ALA A 219 -6.95 -2.43 -13.44
C ALA A 219 -8.46 -2.69 -13.32
N THR A 220 -8.96 -3.07 -12.13
CA THR A 220 -10.39 -3.29 -11.89
C THR A 220 -11.21 -1.99 -11.87
N PHE A 221 -10.60 -0.85 -11.50
CA PHE A 221 -11.31 0.42 -11.31
C PHE A 221 -10.67 1.63 -12.02
N GLN A 222 -9.42 1.54 -12.48
CA GLN A 222 -8.70 2.54 -13.30
C GLN A 222 -7.91 1.85 -14.44
N SER A 223 -8.59 1.04 -15.25
CA SER A 223 -7.98 0.27 -16.35
C SER A 223 -7.26 1.15 -17.38
N ASN A 224 -7.76 2.36 -17.64
CA ASN A 224 -7.15 3.37 -18.50
C ASN A 224 -5.77 3.86 -18.02
N ILE A 225 -5.47 3.74 -16.73
CA ILE A 225 -4.16 4.06 -16.14
C ILE A 225 -3.29 2.81 -16.08
N ALA A 226 -3.80 1.72 -15.50
CA ALA A 226 -3.00 0.55 -15.18
C ALA A 226 -2.67 -0.34 -16.39
N VAL A 227 -3.64 -0.63 -17.26
CA VAL A 227 -3.46 -1.58 -18.38
C VAL A 227 -2.35 -1.15 -19.35
N PRO A 228 -2.23 0.13 -19.76
CA PRO A 228 -1.12 0.57 -20.61
C PRO A 228 0.27 0.31 -20.03
N ILE A 229 0.42 0.44 -18.70
CA ILE A 229 1.68 0.16 -17.99
C ILE A 229 2.01 -1.33 -18.04
N ILE A 230 1.01 -2.18 -17.76
CA ILE A 230 1.16 -3.63 -17.82
C ILE A 230 1.47 -4.09 -19.26
N ASP A 231 0.79 -3.54 -20.26
CA ASP A 231 1.03 -3.84 -21.68
C ASP A 231 2.46 -3.48 -22.09
N LYS A 232 2.95 -2.31 -21.66
CA LYS A 232 4.34 -1.90 -21.87
C LYS A 232 5.32 -2.88 -21.21
N PHE A 233 5.03 -3.39 -20.02
CA PHE A 233 5.86 -4.41 -19.37
C PHE A 233 5.89 -5.71 -20.16
N ILE A 234 4.72 -6.22 -20.57
CA ILE A 234 4.59 -7.46 -21.37
C ILE A 234 5.36 -7.34 -22.68
N ASN A 235 5.22 -6.21 -23.39
CA ASN A 235 5.87 -6.00 -24.69
C ASN A 235 7.39 -5.83 -24.60
N ASN A 236 7.90 -5.31 -23.48
CA ASN A 236 9.34 -5.05 -23.29
C ASN A 236 10.11 -6.18 -22.61
N ALA A 237 9.43 -7.21 -22.11
CA ALA A 237 10.03 -8.30 -21.36
C ALA A 237 10.83 -9.27 -22.26
N LYS A 238 11.94 -8.80 -22.84
CA LYS A 238 12.99 -9.67 -23.37
C LYS A 238 13.67 -10.33 -22.16
N LYS A 239 13.40 -11.63 -21.93
CA LYS A 239 14.05 -12.52 -20.93
C LYS A 239 13.81 -12.21 -19.45
N ARG A 240 12.56 -12.04 -19.00
CA ARG A 240 12.22 -12.04 -17.56
C ARG A 240 11.63 -13.39 -17.14
N HIS A 241 11.78 -13.75 -15.85
CA HIS A 241 11.31 -15.02 -15.28
C HIS A 241 9.88 -15.36 -15.73
N ASN A 242 9.66 -16.59 -16.21
CA ASN A 242 8.39 -17.01 -16.83
C ASN A 242 7.17 -16.72 -15.93
N ASN A 243 7.29 -16.91 -14.61
CA ASN A 243 6.20 -16.70 -13.65
C ASN A 243 5.71 -15.24 -13.62
N LEU A 244 6.59 -14.24 -13.75
CA LEU A 244 6.20 -12.83 -13.74
C LEU A 244 5.46 -12.42 -15.02
N MET A 245 5.71 -13.12 -16.13
CA MET A 245 4.96 -12.90 -17.37
C MET A 245 3.53 -13.43 -17.27
N GLU A 246 3.36 -14.62 -16.68
CA GLU A 246 2.03 -15.17 -16.38
C GLU A 246 1.27 -14.26 -15.40
N TYR A 247 1.97 -13.82 -14.35
CA TYR A 247 1.44 -12.86 -13.39
C TYR A 247 1.00 -11.55 -14.04
N ALA A 248 1.82 -10.97 -14.93
CA ALA A 248 1.46 -9.74 -15.64
C ALA A 248 0.22 -9.91 -16.51
N LYS A 249 0.03 -11.07 -17.15
CA LYS A 249 -1.17 -11.36 -17.94
C LYS A 249 -2.43 -11.45 -17.06
N MET A 250 -2.31 -12.02 -15.87
CA MET A 250 -3.39 -12.06 -14.87
C MET A 250 -3.71 -10.66 -14.33
N ALA A 251 -2.68 -9.91 -13.90
CA ALA A 251 -2.81 -8.53 -13.47
C ALA A 251 -3.49 -7.64 -14.53
N ARG A 252 -3.19 -7.84 -15.82
CA ARG A 252 -3.83 -7.11 -16.92
C ARG A 252 -5.35 -7.24 -16.93
N THR A 253 -5.91 -8.35 -16.47
CA THR A 253 -7.37 -8.56 -16.41
C THR A 253 -7.99 -8.11 -15.10
N GLY A 254 -7.19 -7.58 -14.18
CA GLY A 254 -7.61 -7.26 -12.81
C GLY A 254 -7.83 -8.48 -11.91
N MET A 255 -7.46 -9.68 -12.37
CA MET A 255 -7.59 -10.91 -11.59
C MET A 255 -6.22 -11.31 -11.08
N ILE A 256 -5.89 -10.98 -9.83
CA ILE A 256 -4.61 -11.32 -9.22
C ILE A 256 -4.82 -12.35 -8.08
N PRO A 257 -3.85 -13.25 -7.86
CA PRO A 257 -3.88 -14.22 -6.75
C PRO A 257 -3.71 -13.58 -5.37
#